data_AF-A0A2V8IWX7-F1
#
_entry.id   AF-A0A2V8IWX7-F1
#
_cell.length_a   1.000
_cell.length_b   1.000
_cell.length_c   1.000
_cell.angle_alpha   90.00
_cell.angle_beta   90.00
_cell.angle_gamma   90.00
#
_symmetry.space_group_name_H-M   'P 1'
#
loop_
_entity.id
_entity.type
_entity.pdbx_description
1 polymer ?
#
loop_
_entity_poly.entity_id
_entity_poly.type
_entity_poly.pdbx_seq_one_letter_code
_entity_poly.pdbx_strand_id
1 'polypeptide(L)'
;MPTTLSVYGMLLGYAIECALKGIWVLQGNKLVDNGAYVGISGTGEHDLLQLADRAGVDTSAAERSVLTRLSVFIRFAGRYPVARKAREMLPVHAPGKDRTDIDYMPLDEFDCAEGLFRRLTSVLQTHCE
;
A
#
# COMPACT_ATOMS: atom_id res chain seq x y z
N MET A 1 -15.22 8.04 7.40
CA MET A 1 -14.27 9.18 7.49
C MET A 1 -14.79 10.31 6.61
N PRO A 2 -14.38 11.58 6.81
CA PRO A 2 -14.53 12.61 5.80
C PRO A 2 -13.97 12.14 4.45
N THR A 3 -14.69 12.35 3.34
CA THR A 3 -14.32 11.87 2.00
C THR A 3 -12.89 12.25 1.60
N THR A 4 -12.42 13.43 1.99
CA THR A 4 -11.07 13.91 1.72
C THR A 4 -9.98 13.02 2.35
N LEU A 5 -10.20 12.52 3.57
CA LEU A 5 -9.24 11.61 4.22
C LEU A 5 -9.22 10.25 3.53
N SER A 6 -10.36 9.78 3.02
CA SER A 6 -10.42 8.53 2.26
C SER A 6 -9.67 8.64 0.92
N VAL A 7 -9.83 9.75 0.21
CA VAL A 7 -9.07 10.02 -1.03
C VAL A 7 -7.58 10.15 -0.74
N TYR A 8 -7.23 10.87 0.35
CA TYR A 8 -5.83 11.01 0.77
C TYR A 8 -5.20 9.64 1.05
N GLY A 9 -5.86 8.77 1.82
CA GLY A 9 -5.34 7.43 2.13
C GLY A 9 -5.17 6.55 0.91
N MET A 10 -6.10 6.67 -0.05
CA MET A 10 -6.01 5.95 -1.33
C MET A 10 -4.77 6.40 -2.11
N LEU A 11 -4.58 7.70 -2.26
CA LEU A 11 -3.43 8.26 -2.98
C LEU A 11 -2.11 7.97 -2.25
N LEU A 12 -2.10 8.00 -0.92
CA LEU A 12 -0.94 7.64 -0.12
C LEU A 12 -0.55 6.17 -0.30
N GLY A 13 -1.51 5.25 -0.29
CA GLY A 13 -1.23 3.83 -0.53
C GLY A 13 -0.73 3.56 -1.97
N TYR A 14 -1.27 4.25 -2.98
CA TYR A 14 -0.71 4.18 -4.35
C TYR A 14 0.68 4.81 -4.46
N ALA A 15 0.96 5.89 -3.71
CA ALA A 15 2.28 6.50 -3.67
C ALA A 15 3.31 5.53 -3.05
N ILE A 16 2.94 4.82 -1.98
CA ILE A 16 3.75 3.76 -1.37
C ILE A 16 3.96 2.62 -2.39
N GLU A 17 2.92 2.17 -3.07
CA GLU A 17 3.04 1.13 -4.12
C GLU A 17 4.05 1.52 -5.20
N CYS A 18 3.95 2.74 -5.71
CA CYS A 18 4.88 3.29 -6.70
C CYS A 18 6.31 3.35 -6.16
N ALA A 19 6.50 3.79 -4.91
CA ALA A 19 7.82 3.86 -4.29
C ALA A 19 8.46 2.47 -4.13
N LEU A 20 7.70 1.47 -3.66
CA LEU A 20 8.16 0.08 -3.53
C LEU A 20 8.55 -0.51 -4.90
N LYS A 21 7.73 -0.27 -5.93
CA LYS A 21 8.02 -0.63 -7.31
C LYS A 21 9.27 0.08 -7.85
N GLY A 22 9.47 1.34 -7.47
CA GLY A 22 10.68 2.10 -7.78
C GLY A 22 11.92 1.45 -7.17
N ILE A 23 11.86 1.06 -5.89
CA ILE A 23 12.97 0.39 -5.19
C ILE A 23 13.29 -0.95 -5.85
N TRP A 24 12.27 -1.71 -6.24
CA TRP A 24 12.44 -2.96 -7.00
C TRP A 24 13.21 -2.74 -8.31
N VAL A 25 12.86 -1.70 -9.08
CA VAL A 25 13.58 -1.35 -10.32
C VAL A 25 14.99 -0.85 -10.04
N LEU A 26 15.17 -0.05 -8.99
CA LEU A 26 16.48 0.46 -8.56
C LEU A 26 17.45 -0.67 -8.23
N GLN A 27 16.96 -1.79 -7.71
CA GLN A 27 17.74 -3.01 -7.46
C GLN A 27 18.11 -3.80 -8.73
N GLY A 28 17.78 -3.28 -9.93
CA GLY A 28 18.07 -3.91 -11.22
C GLY A 28 17.02 -4.90 -11.69
N ASN A 29 15.89 -5.03 -10.99
CA ASN A 29 14.79 -5.87 -11.42
C ASN A 29 13.91 -5.18 -12.47
N LYS A 30 13.09 -5.97 -13.17
CA LYS A 30 12.17 -5.46 -14.19
C LYS A 30 10.74 -5.42 -13.68
N LEU A 31 9.99 -4.41 -14.12
CA LEU A 31 8.52 -4.35 -14.04
C LEU A 31 7.87 -4.56 -15.41
N VAL A 32 8.62 -4.36 -16.48
CA VAL A 32 8.19 -4.51 -17.87
C VAL A 32 9.22 -5.37 -18.58
N ASP A 33 8.73 -6.37 -19.32
CA ASP A 33 9.55 -7.21 -20.18
C ASP A 33 8.89 -7.31 -21.55
N ASN A 34 9.66 -7.07 -22.61
CA ASN A 34 9.17 -7.04 -24.01
C ASN A 34 7.92 -6.16 -24.23
N GLY A 35 7.88 -5.00 -23.56
CA GLY A 35 6.75 -4.05 -23.67
C GLY A 35 5.50 -4.44 -22.90
N ALA A 36 5.49 -5.58 -22.21
CA ALA A 36 4.40 -6.03 -21.37
C ALA A 36 4.72 -5.83 -19.88
N TYR A 37 3.73 -5.38 -19.11
CA TYR A 37 3.85 -5.31 -17.65
C TYR A 37 3.86 -6.72 -17.06
N VAL A 38 4.95 -7.08 -16.39
CA VAL A 38 5.13 -8.40 -15.74
C VAL A 38 4.92 -8.35 -14.23
N GLY A 39 4.86 -7.14 -13.66
CA GLY A 39 4.69 -6.95 -12.21
C GLY A 39 5.88 -7.45 -11.40
N ILE A 40 5.64 -7.67 -10.10
CA ILE A 40 6.62 -8.26 -9.18
C ILE A 40 6.14 -9.68 -8.88
N SER A 41 6.99 -10.68 -9.18
CA SER A 41 6.61 -12.09 -9.04
C SER A 41 6.31 -12.42 -7.58
N GLY A 42 5.17 -13.08 -7.36
CA GLY A 42 4.72 -13.51 -6.04
C GLY A 42 4.18 -12.39 -5.16
N THR A 43 3.70 -11.29 -5.75
CA THR A 43 2.89 -10.27 -5.07
C THR A 43 1.45 -10.29 -5.60
N GLY A 44 0.48 -10.17 -4.70
CA GLY A 44 -0.93 -9.94 -5.07
C GLY A 44 -1.18 -8.55 -5.66
N GLU A 45 -2.31 -8.39 -6.33
CA GLU A 45 -2.78 -7.09 -6.82
C GLU A 45 -3.01 -6.14 -5.63
N HIS A 46 -2.29 -5.01 -5.62
CA HIS A 46 -2.30 -4.00 -4.56
C HIS A 46 -1.91 -4.52 -3.16
N ASP A 47 -1.16 -5.63 -3.08
CA ASP A 47 -0.65 -6.14 -1.79
C ASP A 47 0.67 -5.46 -1.41
N LEU A 48 0.56 -4.36 -0.66
CA LEU A 48 1.69 -3.52 -0.29
C LEU A 48 2.66 -4.22 0.68
N LEU A 49 2.19 -5.16 1.50
CA LEU A 49 3.04 -5.92 2.40
C LEU A 49 3.95 -6.87 1.60
N GLN A 50 3.36 -7.63 0.67
CA GLN A 50 4.13 -8.51 -0.20
C GLN A 50 5.09 -7.71 -1.10
N LEU A 51 4.67 -6.53 -1.57
CA LEU A 51 5.56 -5.64 -2.33
C LEU A 51 6.74 -5.16 -1.48
N ALA A 52 6.54 -4.79 -0.22
CA ALA A 52 7.62 -4.40 0.68
C ALA A 52 8.59 -5.56 0.94
N ASP A 53 8.06 -6.76 1.21
CA ASP A 53 8.87 -7.96 1.42
C ASP A 53 9.69 -8.29 0.17
N ARG A 54 9.12 -8.16 -1.03
CA ARG A 54 9.84 -8.39 -2.30
C ARG A 54 10.84 -7.31 -2.66
N ALA A 55 10.54 -6.05 -2.34
CA ALA A 55 11.46 -4.94 -2.52
C ALA A 55 12.59 -4.92 -1.47
N GLY A 56 12.62 -5.87 -0.53
CA GLY A 56 13.64 -5.95 0.51
C GLY A 56 13.59 -4.78 1.49
N VAL A 57 12.40 -4.23 1.73
CA VAL A 57 12.21 -3.12 2.67
C VAL A 57 11.97 -3.66 4.07
N ASP A 58 12.86 -3.33 5.00
CA ASP A 58 12.66 -3.64 6.41
C ASP A 58 11.47 -2.87 6.96
N THR A 59 10.52 -3.60 7.55
CA THR A 59 9.28 -3.06 8.11
C THR A 59 9.09 -3.48 9.56
N SER A 60 8.75 -2.50 10.41
CA SER A 60 8.33 -2.72 11.78
C SER A 60 6.95 -3.39 11.86
N ALA A 61 6.60 -3.95 13.02
CA ALA A 61 5.28 -4.55 13.22
C ALA A 61 4.12 -3.56 12.96
N ALA A 62 4.30 -2.29 13.32
CA ALA A 62 3.33 -1.24 13.05
C ALA A 62 3.17 -0.98 11.54
N GLU A 63 4.28 -0.82 10.82
CA GLU A 63 4.27 -0.64 9.36
C GLU A 63 3.65 -1.84 8.65
N ARG A 64 3.94 -3.07 9.07
CA ARG A 64 3.33 -4.28 8.49
C ARG A 64 1.81 -4.29 8.68
N SER A 65 1.33 -3.91 9.86
CA SER A 65 -0.10 -3.77 10.13
C SER A 65 -0.74 -2.72 9.21
N VAL A 66 -0.11 -1.55 9.09
CA VAL A 66 -0.58 -0.46 8.23
C VAL A 66 -0.59 -0.86 6.75
N LEU A 67 0.47 -1.49 6.24
CA LEU A 67 0.55 -1.97 4.86
C LEU A 67 -0.54 -3.01 4.55
N THR A 68 -0.79 -3.93 5.48
CA THR A 68 -1.87 -4.93 5.33
C THR A 68 -3.23 -4.25 5.18
N ARG A 69 -3.51 -3.26 6.03
CA ARG A 69 -4.76 -2.52 5.99
C ARG A 69 -4.87 -1.64 4.75
N LEU A 70 -3.82 -0.91 4.41
CA LEU A 70 -3.76 -0.08 3.21
C LEU A 70 -3.96 -0.90 1.94
N SER A 71 -3.48 -2.14 1.89
CA SER A 71 -3.69 -3.04 0.74
C SER A 71 -5.17 -3.34 0.51
N VAL A 72 -5.96 -3.51 1.58
CA VAL A 72 -7.41 -3.65 1.48
C VAL A 72 -8.04 -2.30 1.13
N PHE A 73 -7.58 -1.24 1.80
CA PHE A 73 -8.09 0.11 1.65
C PHE A 73 -8.00 0.59 0.20
N ILE A 74 -6.82 0.58 -0.43
CA ILE A 74 -6.63 1.15 -1.77
C ILE A 74 -7.39 0.40 -2.87
N ARG A 75 -7.75 -0.87 -2.65
CA ARG A 75 -8.57 -1.64 -3.59
C ARG A 75 -10.02 -1.16 -3.65
N PHE A 76 -10.53 -0.59 -2.55
CA PHE A 76 -11.95 -0.30 -2.40
C PHE A 76 -12.27 1.13 -1.91
N ALA A 77 -11.27 1.89 -1.46
CA ALA A 77 -11.41 3.27 -1.05
C ALA A 77 -11.91 4.10 -2.23
N GLY A 78 -13.04 4.78 -2.03
CA GLY A 78 -13.71 5.54 -3.10
C GLY A 78 -14.66 4.72 -3.98
N ARG A 79 -14.86 3.43 -3.71
CA ARG A 79 -15.85 2.54 -4.37
C ARG A 79 -15.63 2.27 -5.87
N TYR A 80 -14.39 2.31 -6.36
CA TYR A 80 -14.06 1.78 -7.69
C TYR A 80 -12.68 1.10 -7.73
N PRO A 81 -12.57 -0.14 -8.23
CA PRO A 81 -13.67 -1.01 -8.67
C PRO A 81 -14.49 -1.56 -7.50
N VAL A 82 -15.78 -1.81 -7.73
CA VAL A 82 -16.64 -2.50 -6.75
C VAL A 82 -16.15 -3.94 -6.61
N ALA A 83 -16.00 -4.40 -5.37
CA ALA A 83 -15.64 -5.78 -5.06
C ALA A 83 -16.55 -6.77 -5.80
N ARG A 84 -15.94 -7.80 -6.40
CA ARG A 84 -16.69 -8.82 -7.16
C ARG A 84 -17.26 -9.91 -6.24
N LYS A 85 -16.73 -10.05 -5.03
CA LYS A 85 -17.16 -11.06 -4.06
C LYS A 85 -17.63 -10.40 -2.77
N ALA A 86 -18.77 -10.85 -2.24
CA ALA A 86 -19.34 -10.31 -1.00
C ALA A 86 -18.35 -10.32 0.18
N ARG A 87 -17.48 -11.34 0.27
CA ARG A 87 -16.46 -11.45 1.32
C ARG A 87 -15.42 -10.34 1.30
N GLU A 88 -15.19 -9.71 0.15
CA GLU A 88 -14.21 -8.62 -0.02
C GLU A 88 -14.78 -7.28 0.50
N MET A 89 -16.09 -7.21 0.77
CA MET A 89 -16.78 -6.08 1.39
C MET A 89 -17.02 -6.27 2.90
N LEU A 90 -16.48 -7.33 3.51
CA LEU A 90 -16.65 -7.55 4.94
C LEU A 90 -15.83 -6.51 5.74
N PRO A 91 -16.38 -5.97 6.84
CA PRO A 91 -15.65 -5.06 7.72
C PRO A 91 -14.32 -5.66 8.20
N VAL A 92 -13.26 -4.86 8.16
CA VAL A 92 -11.94 -5.21 8.69
C VAL A 92 -11.83 -4.72 10.13
N HIS A 93 -11.07 -5.44 10.96
CA HIS A 93 -10.85 -5.03 12.35
C HIS A 93 -9.71 -4.01 12.40
N ALA A 94 -9.95 -2.88 13.07
CA ALA A 94 -8.92 -1.90 13.39
C ALA A 94 -8.46 -2.11 14.84
N PRO A 95 -7.18 -1.82 15.19
CA PRO A 95 -6.73 -1.85 16.58
C PRO A 95 -7.67 -1.04 17.49
N GLY A 96 -8.15 -1.66 18.56
CA GLY A 96 -9.06 -1.02 19.53
C GLY A 96 -10.50 -0.82 19.06
N LYS A 97 -10.93 -1.41 17.93
CA LYS A 97 -12.33 -1.35 17.46
C LYS A 97 -12.85 -2.71 17.00
N ASP A 98 -14.05 -3.05 17.45
CA ASP A 98 -14.67 -4.35 17.19
C ASP A 98 -14.98 -4.58 15.69
N ARG A 99 -15.38 -3.53 14.95
CA ARG A 99 -15.59 -3.58 13.49
C ARG A 99 -15.39 -2.19 12.86
N THR A 100 -14.66 -2.13 11.75
CA THR A 100 -14.53 -0.91 10.96
C THR A 100 -14.76 -1.21 9.48
N ASP A 101 -15.41 -0.30 8.77
CA ASP A 101 -15.67 -0.45 7.33
C ASP A 101 -14.34 -0.53 6.55
N ILE A 102 -14.37 -1.08 5.34
CA ILE A 102 -13.17 -1.28 4.49
C ILE A 102 -12.50 0.04 4.09
N ASP A 103 -13.25 1.15 4.18
CA ASP A 103 -12.80 2.51 3.89
C ASP A 103 -12.43 3.30 5.16
N TYR A 104 -12.25 2.61 6.29
CA TYR A 104 -11.83 3.20 7.54
C TYR A 104 -10.35 2.96 7.85
N MET A 105 -9.65 4.04 8.16
CA MET A 105 -8.26 4.07 8.60
C MET A 105 -8.13 5.07 9.77
N PRO A 106 -7.57 4.66 10.93
CA PRO A 106 -7.22 5.54 12.04
C PRO A 106 -6.20 6.60 11.64
N LEU A 107 -6.25 7.75 12.30
CA LEU A 107 -5.34 8.88 12.03
C LEU A 107 -3.87 8.54 12.30
N ASP A 108 -3.58 7.82 13.37
CA ASP A 108 -2.24 7.35 13.72
C ASP A 108 -1.65 6.38 12.69
N GLU A 109 -2.50 5.64 11.99
CA GLU A 109 -2.04 4.81 10.87
C GLU A 109 -1.66 5.64 9.65
N PHE A 110 -2.26 6.82 9.44
CA PHE A 110 -1.80 7.76 8.41
C PHE A 110 -0.41 8.28 8.73
N ASP A 111 -0.14 8.66 9.99
CA ASP A 111 1.18 9.14 10.41
C ASP A 111 2.25 8.05 10.17
N CYS A 112 1.94 6.80 10.49
CA CYS A 112 2.81 5.67 10.21
C CYS A 112 3.02 5.46 8.70
N ALA A 113 1.97 5.54 7.88
CA ALA A 113 2.05 5.40 6.43
C ALA A 113 2.87 6.53 5.78
N GLU A 114 2.72 7.77 6.25
CA GLU A 114 3.51 8.91 5.81
C GLU A 114 4.98 8.77 6.19
N GLY A 115 5.26 8.33 7.43
CA GLY A 115 6.62 8.04 7.88
C GLY A 115 7.31 7.00 7.01
N LEU A 116 6.61 5.91 6.70
CA LEU A 116 7.09 4.90 5.76
C LEU A 116 7.31 5.50 4.37
N PHE A 117 6.34 6.24 3.83
CA PHE A 117 6.46 6.85 2.49
C PHE A 117 7.68 7.78 2.39
N ARG A 118 7.90 8.66 3.37
CA ARG A 118 9.08 9.54 3.44
C ARG A 118 10.39 8.74 3.46
N ARG A 119 10.43 7.61 4.17
CA ARG A 119 11.60 6.73 4.21
C ARG A 119 11.87 6.10 2.83
N LEU A 120 10.83 5.59 2.17
CA LEU A 120 10.95 4.99 0.84
C LEU A 120 11.40 5.99 -0.22
N THR A 121 10.85 7.21 -0.21
CA THR A 121 11.25 8.24 -1.17
C THR A 121 12.66 8.75 -0.92
N SER A 122 13.10 8.83 0.34
CA SER A 122 14.49 9.15 0.67
C SER A 122 15.45 8.13 0.06
N VAL A 123 15.14 6.83 0.11
CA VAL A 123 15.96 5.78 -0.55
C VAL A 123 16.06 6.05 -2.05
N LEU A 124 14.93 6.34 -2.70
CA LEU A 124 14.92 6.60 -4.15
C LEU A 124 15.72 7.85 -4.53
N GLN A 125 15.64 8.92 -3.74
CA GLN A 125 16.31 10.20 -4.01
C GLN A 125 17.84 10.09 -3.91
N THR A 126 18.37 9.34 -2.94
CA THR A 126 19.82 9.16 -2.77
C THR A 126 20.49 8.47 -3.97
N HIS A 127 19.73 7.81 -4.84
CA HIS A 127 20.24 7.11 -6.02
C HIS A 127 20.03 7.87 -7.35
N CYS A 128 19.51 9.11 -7.29
CA CYS A 128 19.32 9.95 -8.47
C CYS A 128 20.41 11.02 -8.65
N GLU A 129 21.44 11.04 -7.80
CA GLU A 129 22.64 11.87 -7.92
C GLU A 129 23.84 11.06 -8.45
#